data_AF-A0A2D5MN61-F1
#
_entry.id   AF-A0A2D5MN61-F1
#
_cell.length_a   1.000
_cell.length_b   1.000
_cell.length_c   1.000
_cell.angle_alpha   90.00
_cell.angle_beta   90.00
_cell.angle_gamma   90.00
#
_symmetry.space_group_name_H-M   'P 1'
#
loop_
_entity.id
_entity.type
_entity.pdbx_description
1 polymer ?
#
loop_
_entity_poly.entity_id
_entity_poly.type
_entity_poly.pdbx_seq_one_letter_code
_entity_poly.pdbx_strand_id
1 'polypeptide(L)'
;MTKGSSLNLVYAREYQDPEDYDYFYIYYTIFRNAPLSQLKRFSDKDFQKKIKTYCDKNYTESATNATGHSKVVMIHGDEYYQTYEDVFGSDTVKSDNALFTDFGQLWNGRQFFKYDFAPSLTNQFTHKHLNTNVGGYTNDN
;
A
#
# COMPACT_ATOMS: atom_id res chain seq x y z
N MET A 1 8.73 17.69 -0.93
CA MET A 1 7.68 16.93 -0.24
C MET A 1 8.35 16.09 0.83
N THR A 2 7.77 15.98 2.03
CA THR A 2 8.27 15.13 3.12
C THR A 2 7.31 13.97 3.37
N LYS A 3 7.75 12.96 4.14
CA LYS A 3 6.93 11.83 4.61
C LYS A 3 5.60 12.32 5.23
N GLY A 4 5.65 13.17 6.25
CA GLY A 4 4.45 13.68 6.91
C GLY A 4 3.55 14.61 6.07
N SER A 5 4.05 15.11 4.94
CA SER A 5 3.26 15.94 4.01
C SER A 5 2.74 15.15 2.79
N SER A 6 2.78 13.82 2.82
CA SER A 6 2.35 12.97 1.71
C SER A 6 1.15 12.11 2.07
N LEU A 7 0.30 11.84 1.08
CA LEU A 7 -0.89 11.00 1.19
C LEU A 7 -0.77 9.82 0.23
N ASN A 8 -1.12 8.64 0.68
CA ASN A 8 -1.10 7.42 -0.11
C ASN A 8 -2.50 6.84 -0.17
N LEU A 9 -2.94 6.44 -1.35
CA LEU A 9 -4.24 5.78 -1.54
C LEU A 9 -3.98 4.31 -1.82
N VAL A 10 -4.56 3.44 -1.00
CA VAL A 10 -4.34 2.00 -1.10
C VAL A 10 -5.66 1.25 -1.16
N TYR A 11 -5.67 0.17 -1.94
CA TYR A 11 -6.75 -0.81 -1.98
C TYR A 11 -6.35 -1.99 -1.09
N ALA A 12 -7.30 -2.57 -0.37
CA ALA A 12 -7.06 -3.74 0.48
C ALA A 12 -8.08 -4.84 0.20
N ARG A 13 -7.62 -6.08 0.20
CA ARG A 13 -8.42 -7.30 0.13
C ARG A 13 -8.32 -8.03 1.45
N GLU A 14 -9.45 -8.50 1.96
CA GLU A 14 -9.50 -9.27 3.19
C GLU A 14 -9.39 -10.77 2.90
N TYR A 15 -8.62 -11.45 3.73
CA TYR A 15 -8.39 -12.88 3.70
C TYR A 15 -8.61 -13.43 5.10
N GLN A 16 -8.99 -14.70 5.14
CA GLN A 16 -9.02 -15.46 6.37
C GLN A 16 -7.71 -16.22 6.54
N ASP A 17 -7.12 -16.14 7.73
CA ASP A 17 -6.02 -17.01 8.12
C ASP A 17 -6.55 -18.44 8.27
N PRO A 18 -6.05 -19.41 7.48
CA PRO A 18 -6.51 -20.78 7.55
C PRO A 18 -6.10 -21.51 8.84
N GLU A 19 -5.10 -21.00 9.57
CA GLU A 19 -4.58 -21.61 10.79
C GLU A 19 -5.25 -21.01 12.05
N ASP A 20 -5.36 -19.68 12.09
CA ASP A 20 -5.80 -18.96 13.30
C ASP A 20 -7.26 -18.46 13.24
N TYR A 21 -7.96 -18.66 12.12
CA TYR A 21 -9.32 -18.15 11.84
C TYR A 21 -9.49 -16.63 11.91
N ASP A 22 -8.41 -15.88 12.06
CA ASP A 22 -8.39 -14.41 12.06
C ASP A 22 -8.49 -13.83 10.64
N TYR A 23 -8.87 -12.55 10.54
CA TYR A 23 -8.92 -11.84 9.26
C TYR A 23 -7.75 -10.88 9.12
N PHE A 24 -7.12 -10.88 7.96
CA PHE A 24 -6.05 -9.96 7.63
C PHE A 24 -6.25 -9.32 6.27
N TYR A 25 -5.56 -8.20 6.03
CA TYR A 25 -5.63 -7.47 4.78
C TYR A 25 -4.30 -7.57 4.02
N ILE A 26 -4.39 -7.85 2.71
CA ILE A 26 -3.30 -7.59 1.77
C ILE A 26 -3.61 -6.28 1.06
N TYR A 27 -2.60 -5.41 0.99
CA TYR A 27 -2.73 -4.07 0.45
C TYR A 27 -2.02 -3.89 -0.89
N TYR A 28 -2.56 -2.96 -1.68
CA TYR A 28 -2.13 -2.59 -3.03
C TYR A 28 -2.11 -1.06 -3.12
N THR A 29 -0.93 -0.47 -3.20
CA THR A 29 -0.78 0.97 -3.42
C THR A 29 -1.34 1.34 -4.78
N ILE A 30 -2.28 2.30 -4.81
CA ILE A 30 -2.83 2.88 -6.04
C ILE A 30 -2.07 4.16 -6.40
N PHE A 31 -2.05 5.11 -5.46
CA PHE A 31 -1.34 6.38 -5.59
C PHE A 31 -0.39 6.54 -4.42
N ARG A 32 0.85 6.95 -4.73
CA ARG A 32 1.91 7.14 -3.75
C ARG A 32 2.32 8.61 -3.69
N ASN A 33 2.57 9.10 -2.48
CA ASN A 33 3.05 10.46 -2.21
C ASN A 33 2.22 11.59 -2.81
N ALA A 34 0.90 11.45 -2.91
CA ALA A 34 0.05 12.54 -3.35
C ALA A 34 0.19 13.75 -2.40
N PRO A 35 0.12 14.99 -2.91
CA PRO A 35 0.20 16.18 -2.06
C PRO A 35 -1.04 16.31 -1.15
N LEU A 36 -0.89 17.00 -0.01
CA LEU A 36 -1.99 17.27 0.93
C LEU A 36 -3.20 17.98 0.30
N SER A 37 -3.03 18.66 -0.85
CA SER A 37 -4.15 19.23 -1.61
C SER A 37 -5.16 18.17 -2.08
N GLN A 38 -4.78 16.88 -2.11
CA GLN A 38 -5.68 15.77 -2.41
C GLN A 38 -6.44 15.25 -1.17
N LEU A 39 -6.19 15.75 0.04
CA LEU A 39 -6.81 15.26 1.28
C LEU A 39 -8.33 15.16 1.17
N LYS A 40 -8.99 16.26 0.77
CA LYS A 40 -10.45 16.30 0.59
C LYS A 40 -10.94 15.23 -0.39
N ARG A 41 -10.19 15.00 -1.47
CA ARG A 41 -10.55 14.00 -2.49
C ARG A 41 -10.35 12.57 -1.98
N PHE A 42 -9.25 12.30 -1.29
CA PHE A 42 -8.92 10.96 -0.82
C PHE A 42 -9.75 10.54 0.39
N SER A 43 -10.24 11.49 1.19
CA SER A 43 -11.19 11.26 2.28
C SER A 43 -12.66 11.25 1.83
N ASP A 44 -12.95 11.57 0.56
CA ASP A 44 -14.32 11.57 0.03
C ASP A 44 -14.83 10.13 -0.17
N LYS A 45 -15.99 9.83 0.44
CA LYS A 45 -16.57 8.48 0.43
C LYS A 45 -17.01 8.04 -0.96
N ASP A 46 -17.52 8.95 -1.78
CA ASP A 46 -17.97 8.63 -3.13
C ASP A 46 -16.78 8.36 -4.06
N PHE A 47 -15.70 9.13 -3.91
CA PHE A 47 -14.44 8.87 -4.59
C PHE A 47 -13.87 7.51 -4.18
N GLN A 48 -13.76 7.22 -2.88
CA GLN A 48 -13.29 5.92 -2.41
C GLN A 48 -14.16 4.77 -2.93
N LYS A 49 -15.49 4.93 -2.92
CA LYS A 49 -16.42 3.93 -3.48
C LYS A 49 -16.18 3.68 -4.96
N LYS A 50 -15.98 4.73 -5.77
CA LYS A 50 -15.69 4.61 -7.20
C LYS A 50 -14.37 3.86 -7.46
N ILE A 51 -13.32 4.22 -6.72
CA ILE A 51 -12.02 3.54 -6.82
C ILE A 51 -12.15 2.08 -6.38
N LYS A 52 -12.87 1.82 -5.28
CA LYS A 52 -13.13 0.46 -4.80
C LYS A 52 -13.86 -0.37 -5.86
N THR A 53 -14.93 0.15 -6.44
CA THR A 53 -15.68 -0.54 -7.52
C THR A 53 -14.79 -0.84 -8.73
N TYR A 54 -13.91 0.10 -9.11
CA TYR A 54 -12.94 -0.16 -10.17
C TYR A 54 -11.97 -1.27 -9.79
N CYS A 55 -11.37 -1.22 -8.60
CA CYS A 55 -10.43 -2.25 -8.13
C CYS A 55 -11.12 -3.62 -8.02
N ASP A 56 -12.29 -3.71 -7.38
CA ASP A 56 -13.05 -4.96 -7.25
C ASP A 56 -13.33 -5.62 -8.61
N LYS A 57 -13.69 -4.82 -9.62
CA LYS A 57 -13.99 -5.34 -10.97
C LYS A 57 -12.75 -5.86 -11.71
N ASN A 58 -11.58 -5.28 -11.44
CA ASN A 58 -10.35 -5.55 -12.18
C ASN A 58 -9.34 -6.37 -11.38
N TYR A 59 -9.69 -6.77 -10.16
CA TYR A 59 -8.81 -7.53 -9.29
C TYR A 59 -8.86 -9.00 -9.68
N THR A 60 -7.68 -9.60 -9.84
CA THR A 60 -7.57 -11.03 -10.15
C THR A 60 -7.21 -11.75 -8.88
N GLU A 61 -8.19 -12.43 -8.29
CA GLU A 61 -7.99 -13.23 -7.10
C GLU A 61 -7.92 -14.72 -7.45
N SER A 62 -6.88 -15.39 -6.97
CA SER A 62 -6.71 -16.84 -7.10
C SER A 62 -6.61 -17.56 -5.76
N ALA A 63 -6.48 -16.82 -4.66
CA ALA A 63 -6.39 -17.38 -3.32
C ALA A 63 -7.76 -17.86 -2.83
N THR A 64 -7.79 -19.06 -2.28
CA THR A 64 -9.00 -19.72 -1.78
C THR A 64 -9.51 -19.15 -0.46
N ASN A 65 -8.66 -18.45 0.29
CA ASN A 65 -8.98 -17.85 1.57
C ASN A 65 -9.43 -16.37 1.47
N ALA A 66 -9.65 -15.84 0.26
CA ALA A 66 -10.17 -14.50 0.06
C ALA A 66 -11.65 -14.42 0.49
N THR A 67 -12.01 -13.47 1.35
CA THR A 67 -13.39 -13.38 1.89
C THR A 67 -14.37 -12.67 0.94
N GLY A 68 -13.84 -11.96 -0.05
CA GLY A 68 -14.62 -11.09 -0.93
C GLY A 68 -14.73 -9.65 -0.44
N HIS A 69 -14.39 -9.38 0.84
CA HIS A 69 -14.38 -8.03 1.39
C HIS A 69 -13.15 -7.24 0.94
N SER A 70 -13.36 -5.95 0.75
CA SER A 70 -12.30 -5.03 0.33
C SER A 70 -12.57 -3.61 0.81
N LYS A 71 -11.53 -2.78 0.79
CA LYS A 71 -11.63 -1.35 1.13
C LYS A 71 -10.64 -0.52 0.34
N VAL A 72 -10.91 0.77 0.24
CA VAL A 72 -9.95 1.78 -0.20
C VAL A 72 -9.72 2.71 0.96
N VAL A 73 -8.46 2.94 1.32
CA VAL A 73 -8.08 3.75 2.48
C VAL A 73 -6.97 4.72 2.11
N MET A 74 -7.03 5.90 2.71
CA MET A 74 -5.97 6.90 2.63
C MET A 74 -5.06 6.72 3.84
N ILE A 75 -3.75 6.61 3.58
CA ILE A 75 -2.71 6.44 4.59
C ILE A 75 -1.79 7.65 4.53
N HIS A 76 -1.53 8.27 5.69
CA HIS A 76 -0.54 9.35 5.78
C HIS A 76 0.86 8.80 5.57
N GLY A 77 1.76 9.58 4.96
CA GLY A 77 3.12 9.13 4.69
C GLY A 77 3.87 8.67 5.96
N ASP A 78 3.57 9.26 7.12
CA ASP A 78 4.16 8.88 8.42
C ASP A 78 3.90 7.40 8.78
N GLU A 79 2.68 6.92 8.55
CA GLU A 79 2.29 5.51 8.70
C GLU A 79 2.76 4.65 7.53
N TYR A 80 2.65 5.18 6.31
CA TYR A 80 3.00 4.47 5.09
C TYR A 80 4.47 4.00 5.07
N TYR A 81 5.42 4.88 5.42
CA TYR A 81 6.85 4.50 5.55
C TYR A 81 7.28 4.21 6.99
N GLN A 82 6.37 3.78 7.87
CA GLN A 82 6.73 3.38 9.24
C GLN A 82 7.53 2.08 9.21
N THR A 83 8.64 2.00 9.93
CA THR A 83 9.47 0.79 10.04
C THR A 83 9.21 0.02 11.33
N TYR A 84 9.72 -1.21 11.41
CA TYR A 84 9.78 -1.94 12.68
C TYR A 84 10.60 -1.19 13.74
N GLU A 85 11.69 -0.53 13.34
CA GLU A 85 12.50 0.30 14.24
C GLU A 85 11.68 1.48 14.81
N ASP A 86 10.85 2.14 14.00
CA ASP A 86 9.97 3.22 14.45
C ASP A 86 8.94 2.73 15.51
N VAL A 87 8.51 1.48 15.42
CA VAL A 87 7.45 0.90 16.30
C VAL A 87 8.03 0.30 17.58
N PHE A 88 9.13 -0.45 17.48
CA PHE A 88 9.67 -1.26 18.58
C PHE A 88 10.97 -0.72 19.18
N GLY A 89 11.55 0.31 18.57
CA GLY A 89 12.83 0.89 18.96
C GLY A 89 14.03 0.05 18.54
N SER A 90 15.16 0.72 18.36
CA SER A 90 16.42 0.13 17.93
C SER A 90 16.98 -0.92 18.90
N ASP A 91 16.69 -0.81 20.20
CA ASP A 91 17.13 -1.79 21.20
C ASP A 91 16.51 -3.18 20.96
N THR A 92 15.28 -3.23 20.41
CA THR A 92 14.53 -4.46 20.18
C THR A 92 14.86 -5.08 18.81
N VAL A 93 14.82 -4.27 17.76
CA VAL A 93 14.91 -4.76 16.36
C VAL A 93 16.25 -4.43 15.70
N LYS A 94 17.20 -3.86 16.46
CA LYS A 94 18.50 -3.38 15.97
C LYS A 94 18.30 -2.35 14.84
N SER A 95 18.79 -2.64 13.64
CA SER A 95 18.70 -1.77 12.47
C SER A 95 17.77 -2.37 11.40
N ASP A 96 16.65 -2.94 11.82
CA ASP A 96 15.65 -3.45 10.88
C ASP A 96 14.87 -2.29 10.24
N ASN A 97 15.27 -1.98 9.01
CA ASN A 97 14.64 -0.96 8.20
C ASN A 97 13.47 -1.49 7.35
N ALA A 98 12.97 -2.69 7.63
CA ALA A 98 11.76 -3.20 7.02
C ALA A 98 10.54 -2.37 7.41
N LEU A 99 9.61 -2.23 6.48
CA LEU A 99 8.35 -1.55 6.70
C LEU A 99 7.47 -2.36 7.65
N PHE A 100 6.88 -1.69 8.64
CA PHE A 100 6.04 -2.31 9.65
C PHE A 100 4.77 -2.92 9.03
N THR A 101 4.13 -2.18 8.14
CA THR A 101 2.98 -2.66 7.35
C THR A 101 3.31 -2.62 5.87
N ASP A 102 3.05 -3.71 5.14
CA ASP A 102 3.18 -3.73 3.69
C ASP A 102 1.89 -3.22 3.04
N PHE A 103 1.87 -1.93 2.72
CA PHE A 103 0.75 -1.29 2.02
C PHE A 103 0.72 -1.56 0.50
N GLY A 104 1.57 -2.46 -0.01
CA GLY A 104 1.81 -2.65 -1.45
C GLY A 104 2.92 -1.77 -2.00
N GLN A 105 3.75 -1.25 -1.12
CA GLN A 105 4.74 -0.20 -1.40
C GLN A 105 6.10 -0.72 -1.84
N LEU A 106 6.38 -1.98 -1.52
CA LEU A 106 7.60 -2.66 -1.92
C LEU A 106 7.72 -2.75 -3.44
N TRP A 107 6.67 -3.22 -4.11
CA TRP A 107 6.76 -3.56 -5.53
C TRP A 107 5.82 -2.72 -6.38
N ASN A 108 6.37 -1.95 -7.32
CA ASN A 108 5.57 -1.11 -8.23
C ASN A 108 4.83 -1.93 -9.31
N GLY A 109 5.11 -3.23 -9.41
CA GLY A 109 4.42 -4.16 -10.30
C GLY A 109 3.13 -4.75 -9.72
N ARG A 110 2.76 -4.45 -8.46
CA ARG A 110 1.50 -4.94 -7.88
C ARG A 110 0.30 -4.37 -8.61
N GLN A 111 -0.79 -5.14 -8.66
CA GLN A 111 -2.03 -4.70 -9.29
C GLN A 111 -2.44 -3.32 -8.77
N PHE A 112 -2.90 -2.47 -9.68
CA PHE A 112 -3.40 -1.11 -9.42
C PHE A 112 -2.39 -0.03 -9.09
N PHE A 113 -1.09 -0.29 -8.99
CA PHE A 113 -0.13 0.82 -8.90
C PHE A 113 -0.26 1.71 -10.13
N LYS A 114 -0.63 2.98 -9.92
CA LYS A 114 -0.84 3.95 -11.00
C LYS A 114 0.26 4.99 -11.06
N TYR A 115 0.60 5.60 -9.93
CA TYR A 115 1.53 6.73 -9.93
C TYR A 115 2.16 7.03 -8.58
N ASP A 116 3.44 7.42 -8.61
CA ASP A 116 4.14 8.07 -7.51
C ASP A 116 4.35 9.55 -7.84
N PHE A 117 3.72 10.43 -7.06
CA PHE A 117 3.77 11.88 -7.23
C PHE A 117 5.08 12.51 -6.72
N ALA A 118 5.89 11.77 -5.95
CA ALA A 118 7.20 12.22 -5.50
C ALA A 118 8.21 11.05 -5.45
N PRO A 119 8.67 10.53 -6.60
CA PRO A 119 9.64 9.44 -6.63
C PRO A 119 10.93 9.73 -5.88
N SER A 120 11.35 11.01 -5.85
CA SER A 120 12.52 11.45 -5.08
C SER A 120 12.34 11.32 -3.57
N LEU A 121 11.11 11.38 -3.04
CA LEU A 121 10.82 11.07 -1.64
C LEU A 121 10.99 9.57 -1.41
N THR A 122 10.38 8.73 -2.25
CA THR A 122 10.51 7.27 -2.10
C THR A 122 11.96 6.80 -2.19
N ASN A 123 12.76 7.40 -3.07
CA ASN A 123 14.18 7.05 -3.26
C ASN A 123 15.09 7.48 -2.09
N GLN A 124 14.62 8.28 -1.13
CA GLN A 124 15.39 8.60 0.08
C GLN A 124 15.41 7.44 1.06
N PHE A 125 14.47 6.50 0.94
CA PHE A 125 14.35 5.39 1.86
C PHE A 125 15.08 4.15 1.32
N THR A 126 15.83 3.49 2.19
CA THR A 126 16.58 2.26 1.89
C THR A 126 15.87 1.01 2.45
N HIS A 127 14.54 0.98 2.45
CA HIS A 127 13.80 -0.19 2.92
C HIS A 127 14.00 -1.39 1.99
N LYS A 128 14.01 -2.59 2.58
CA LYS A 128 14.15 -3.85 1.83
C LYS A 128 13.07 -3.94 0.75
N HIS A 129 13.49 -4.03 -0.52
CA HIS A 129 12.64 -4.13 -1.71
C HIS A 129 11.74 -2.93 -2.04
N LEU A 130 11.95 -1.73 -1.48
CA LEU A 130 11.14 -0.57 -1.87
C LEU A 130 11.33 -0.20 -3.35
N ASN A 131 10.23 0.16 -4.03
CA ASN A 131 10.25 0.67 -5.42
C ASN A 131 10.77 -0.30 -6.48
N THR A 132 10.89 -1.57 -6.17
CA THR A 132 11.48 -2.52 -7.10
C THR A 132 10.42 -3.07 -8.06
N ASN A 133 10.79 -3.25 -9.32
CA ASN A 133 9.96 -3.97 -10.28
C ASN A 133 10.26 -5.46 -10.09
N VAL A 134 9.33 -6.22 -9.54
CA VAL A 134 9.37 -7.68 -9.64
C VAL A 134 8.29 -8.12 -10.58
N GLY A 135 8.73 -8.79 -11.66
CA GLY A 135 7.93 -9.69 -12.46
C GLY A 135 6.55 -9.17 -12.81
N GLY A 136 6.49 -8.05 -13.54
CA GLY A 136 5.36 -7.86 -14.43
C GLY A 136 5.47 -8.94 -15.51
N TYR A 137 4.43 -9.77 -15.66
CA TYR A 137 4.12 -10.23 -17.00
C TYR A 137 4.15 -8.98 -17.88
N THR A 138 5.01 -8.99 -18.89
CA THR A 138 4.95 -8.05 -20.00
C THR A 138 3.47 -7.86 -20.33
N ASN A 139 3.01 -6.62 -20.30
CA ASN A 139 1.72 -6.28 -20.88
C ASN A 139 1.75 -6.81 -22.31
N ASP A 140 1.09 -7.95 -22.55
CA ASP A 140 0.77 -8.39 -23.89
C ASP A 140 -0.19 -7.33 -24.46
N ASN A 141 0.24 -6.74 -25.56
CA ASN A 141 -0.47 -5.74 -26.36
C ASN A 141 -1.87 -6.22 -26.77
#